data_AF-A0A6J8EEH4-F1
#
_entry.id   AF-A0A6J8EEH4-F1
#
_cell.length_a   1.000
_cell.length_b   1.000
_cell.length_c   1.000
_cell.angle_alpha   90.00
_cell.angle_beta   90.00
_cell.angle_gamma   90.00
#
_symmetry.space_group_name_H-M   'P 1'
#
loop_
_entity.id
_entity.type
_entity.pdbx_description
1 polymer ?
#
loop_
_entity_poly.entity_id
_entity_poly.type
_entity_poly.pdbx_seq_one_letter_code
_entity_poly.pdbx_strand_id
1 'polypeptide(L)'
;MKFRDSVASAHMDLLGNDPSDGRGEWVVTDEQPSAGYMHSGYPIVTHLDVANPNKINDDCFLLSRDHILNVHNGKGSWGMFHELGHNFQDYAWTWDGTIEVTCNVFTLHAMYVICNIRPWDHLWVGDQFEDASTYLREGAKYDTWCDSPGIALLVYEQLAGDFGWTAYKSVFRTYNKLPEDKRPSTQQKKDNIWIQTFSSVVKKNLSRVFEFWGWPIQQYAIEELNKFPPYLPADVTTSEFAKDRATKILKKYQDNSSGARPTQKPPQKDNAYCPSTVQNEEYNAKNSSSCSVSYVD
;
A
#
# COMPACT_ATOMS: atom_id res chain seq x y z
N MET A 1 23.52 -10.31 3.18
CA MET A 1 22.60 -9.83 2.12
C MET A 1 23.09 -8.48 1.64
N LYS A 2 23.24 -8.26 0.32
CA LYS A 2 23.62 -6.93 -0.20
C LYS A 2 22.42 -5.99 -0.08
N PHE A 3 22.64 -4.68 0.00
CA PHE A 3 21.55 -3.70 0.15
C PHE A 3 20.50 -3.77 -0.98
N ARG A 4 20.90 -4.09 -2.21
CA ARG A 4 19.95 -4.23 -3.33
C ARG A 4 18.98 -5.38 -3.10
N ASP A 5 19.46 -6.48 -2.53
CA ASP A 5 18.64 -7.65 -2.22
C ASP A 5 17.58 -7.33 -1.15
N SER A 6 17.80 -6.32 -0.28
CA SER A 6 16.77 -5.91 0.69
C SER A 6 15.56 -5.29 0.02
N VAL A 7 15.72 -4.65 -1.15
CA VAL A 7 14.59 -4.09 -1.92
C VAL A 7 13.66 -5.20 -2.40
N ALA A 8 14.21 -6.25 -3.03
CA ALA A 8 13.44 -7.42 -3.43
C ALA A 8 12.83 -8.14 -2.21
N SER A 9 13.60 -8.28 -1.14
CA SER A 9 13.13 -8.92 0.09
C SER A 9 11.94 -8.18 0.72
N ALA A 10 11.90 -6.85 0.65
CA ALA A 10 10.77 -6.06 1.16
C ALA A 10 9.46 -6.35 0.39
N HIS A 11 9.54 -6.62 -0.91
CA HIS A 11 8.37 -6.99 -1.72
C HIS A 11 7.93 -8.43 -1.41
N MET A 12 8.90 -9.36 -1.36
CA MET A 12 8.67 -10.78 -1.04
C MET A 12 8.06 -10.97 0.34
N ASP A 13 8.50 -10.21 1.35
CA ASP A 13 7.99 -10.25 2.72
C ASP A 13 6.49 -9.91 2.81
N LEU A 14 6.00 -9.03 1.95
CA LEU A 14 4.58 -8.67 1.91
C LEU A 14 3.71 -9.89 1.52
N LEU A 15 4.19 -10.71 0.58
CA LEU A 15 3.55 -11.98 0.19
C LEU A 15 3.87 -13.15 1.13
N GLY A 16 4.94 -13.03 1.91
CA GLY A 16 5.46 -14.12 2.73
C GLY A 16 6.29 -15.14 2.00
N ASN A 17 6.90 -14.73 0.90
CA ASN A 17 7.86 -15.55 0.18
C ASN A 17 9.21 -15.48 0.89
N ASP A 18 9.92 -16.61 0.97
CA ASP A 18 11.30 -16.63 1.45
C ASP A 18 12.22 -16.08 0.34
N PRO A 19 13.05 -15.06 0.61
CA PRO A 19 14.00 -14.55 -0.38
C PRO A 19 14.97 -15.60 -0.92
N SER A 20 15.23 -16.68 -0.15
CA SER A 20 16.09 -17.80 -0.60
C SER A 20 15.42 -18.71 -1.62
N ASP A 21 14.09 -18.74 -1.67
CA ASP A 21 13.31 -19.45 -2.70
C ASP A 21 13.05 -18.57 -3.94
N GLY A 22 13.38 -17.27 -3.85
CA GLY A 22 13.17 -16.30 -4.91
C GLY A 22 14.21 -16.41 -6.04
N ARG A 23 13.80 -16.05 -7.25
CA ARG A 23 14.75 -15.77 -8.34
C ARG A 23 15.39 -14.40 -8.14
N GLY A 24 16.64 -14.23 -8.58
CA GLY A 24 17.26 -12.91 -8.59
C GLY A 24 16.54 -11.97 -9.55
N GLU A 25 16.22 -10.76 -9.11
CA GLU A 25 15.59 -9.72 -9.92
C GLU A 25 16.65 -8.97 -10.74
N TRP A 26 16.37 -8.71 -12.02
CA TRP A 26 17.30 -8.04 -12.93
C TRP A 26 16.75 -6.71 -13.35
N VAL A 27 17.62 -5.70 -13.32
CA VAL A 27 17.34 -4.39 -13.88
C VAL A 27 18.38 -4.12 -14.95
N VAL A 28 17.92 -3.74 -16.14
CA VAL A 28 18.77 -3.41 -17.28
C VAL A 28 18.45 -2.00 -17.75
N THR A 29 19.48 -1.35 -18.28
CA THR A 29 19.36 -0.03 -18.91
C THR A 29 19.46 -0.19 -20.42
N ASP A 30 18.54 0.41 -21.17
CA ASP A 30 18.46 0.32 -22.62
C ASP A 30 18.37 1.72 -23.26
N GLU A 31 18.80 1.85 -24.51
CA GLU A 31 18.66 3.09 -25.28
C GLU A 31 17.22 3.29 -25.76
N GLN A 32 16.50 2.19 -26.03
CA GLN A 32 15.14 2.18 -26.54
C GLN A 32 14.23 1.27 -25.70
N PRO A 33 13.91 1.64 -24.44
CA PRO A 33 12.92 0.95 -23.65
C PRO A 33 11.60 0.81 -24.41
N SER A 34 10.94 -0.34 -24.25
CA SER A 34 9.76 -0.68 -25.05
C SER A 34 8.51 0.14 -24.68
N ALA A 35 8.46 0.67 -23.46
CA ALA A 35 7.36 1.45 -22.93
C ALA A 35 7.84 2.34 -21.77
N GLY A 36 7.27 3.54 -21.68
CA GLY A 36 7.50 4.46 -20.56
C GLY A 36 8.97 4.87 -20.37
N TYR A 37 9.24 5.46 -19.20
CA TYR A 37 10.62 5.71 -18.75
C TYR A 37 11.25 4.44 -18.14
N MET A 38 10.43 3.66 -17.44
CA MET A 38 10.75 2.36 -16.89
C MET A 38 9.58 1.41 -17.17
N HIS A 39 9.85 0.11 -17.27
CA HIS A 39 8.80 -0.90 -17.26
C HIS A 39 9.24 -2.18 -16.55
N SER A 40 8.26 -2.83 -15.93
CA SER A 40 8.40 -4.10 -15.24
C SER A 40 8.63 -5.29 -16.19
N GLY A 41 8.94 -6.44 -15.61
CA GLY A 41 9.29 -7.66 -16.32
C GLY A 41 10.52 -8.35 -15.75
N TYR A 42 10.99 -9.34 -16.50
CA TYR A 42 12.23 -10.06 -16.21
C TYR A 42 13.15 -10.01 -17.43
N PRO A 43 13.89 -8.89 -17.62
CA PRO A 43 14.24 -7.88 -16.62
C PRO A 43 13.26 -6.69 -16.51
N ILE A 44 13.37 -5.91 -15.43
CA ILE A 44 12.93 -4.51 -15.38
C ILE A 44 13.85 -3.70 -16.31
N VAL A 45 13.30 -2.83 -17.16
CA VAL A 45 14.05 -2.04 -18.14
C VAL A 45 13.87 -0.55 -17.88
N THR A 46 14.94 0.23 -17.97
CA THR A 46 14.94 1.70 -17.86
C THR A 46 15.91 2.34 -18.85
N HIS A 47 15.95 3.67 -18.96
CA HIS A 47 16.89 4.37 -19.85
C HIS A 47 18.37 4.33 -19.42
N LEU A 48 19.28 4.56 -20.38
CA LEU A 48 20.75 4.62 -20.18
C LEU A 48 21.27 5.78 -19.32
N ASP A 49 20.46 6.83 -19.13
CA ASP A 49 20.81 8.00 -18.31
C ASP A 49 21.13 7.63 -16.86
N VAL A 50 20.57 6.52 -16.37
CA VAL A 50 20.79 6.01 -15.01
C VAL A 50 21.79 4.83 -14.90
N ALA A 51 22.52 4.53 -15.98
CA ALA A 51 23.39 3.34 -16.07
C ALA A 51 24.79 3.53 -15.45
N ASN A 52 25.27 4.77 -15.31
CA ASN A 52 26.69 5.04 -15.07
C ASN A 52 27.07 5.01 -13.57
N PRO A 53 27.83 4.01 -13.08
CA PRO A 53 28.22 3.91 -11.68
C PRO A 53 29.22 4.98 -11.23
N ASN A 54 29.81 5.76 -12.15
CA ASN A 54 30.69 6.87 -11.80
C ASN A 54 29.92 8.17 -11.53
N LYS A 55 28.59 8.20 -11.77
CA LYS A 55 27.70 9.35 -11.47
C LYS A 55 26.93 9.16 -10.16
N ILE A 56 27.56 8.56 -9.14
CA ILE A 56 26.91 8.32 -7.83
C ILE A 56 26.53 9.63 -7.14
N ASN A 57 27.32 10.70 -7.30
CA ASN A 57 27.09 12.00 -6.65
C ASN A 57 25.98 12.85 -7.28
N ASP A 58 25.48 12.46 -8.47
CA ASP A 58 24.43 13.17 -9.19
C ASP A 58 23.07 12.47 -9.05
N ASP A 59 22.91 11.54 -8.11
CA ASP A 59 21.72 10.68 -7.99
C ASP A 59 21.35 9.90 -9.26
N CYS A 60 22.28 9.72 -10.19
CA CYS A 60 21.95 9.14 -11.48
C CYS A 60 22.09 7.61 -11.49
N PHE A 61 23.01 7.01 -10.71
CA PHE A 61 23.15 5.55 -10.80
C PHE A 61 22.03 4.82 -10.08
N LEU A 62 21.14 4.19 -10.86
CA LEU A 62 19.91 3.53 -10.42
C LEU A 62 20.09 2.57 -9.24
N LEU A 63 21.20 1.84 -9.22
CA LEU A 63 21.47 0.80 -8.24
C LEU A 63 22.41 1.27 -7.11
N SER A 64 22.72 2.57 -7.04
CA SER A 64 23.44 3.14 -5.90
C SER A 64 22.54 3.15 -4.66
N ARG A 65 23.15 3.07 -3.47
CA ARG A 65 22.40 3.13 -2.22
C ARG A 65 21.70 4.49 -2.08
N ASP A 66 22.40 5.56 -2.41
CA ASP A 66 21.93 6.93 -2.23
C ASP A 66 20.76 7.25 -3.17
N HIS A 67 20.77 6.73 -4.41
CA HIS A 67 19.64 6.84 -5.33
C HIS A 67 18.43 6.03 -4.86
N ILE A 68 18.62 4.77 -4.42
CA ILE A 68 17.52 3.91 -3.93
C ILE A 68 16.86 4.54 -2.71
N LEU A 69 17.65 5.06 -1.78
CA LEU A 69 17.15 5.82 -0.63
C LEU A 69 16.66 7.22 -1.03
N ASN A 70 17.09 7.71 -2.19
CA ASN A 70 16.90 9.05 -2.73
C ASN A 70 17.18 10.11 -1.65
N VAL A 71 18.37 10.01 -1.03
CA VAL A 71 18.72 10.76 0.19
C VAL A 71 18.67 12.29 0.00
N HIS A 72 18.80 12.77 -1.23
CA HIS A 72 18.84 14.20 -1.54
C HIS A 72 17.45 14.86 -1.53
N ASN A 73 16.38 14.08 -1.81
CA ASN A 73 15.01 14.59 -1.76
C ASN A 73 14.13 13.87 -0.72
N GLY A 74 14.64 12.81 -0.08
CA GLY A 74 13.92 12.02 0.93
C GLY A 74 12.70 11.28 0.38
N LYS A 75 12.68 10.96 -0.92
CA LYS A 75 11.52 10.39 -1.64
C LYS A 75 11.62 8.89 -1.92
N GLY A 76 12.75 8.25 -1.65
CA GLY A 76 13.09 6.93 -2.19
C GLY A 76 13.03 6.84 -3.73
N SER A 77 13.40 5.68 -4.27
CA SER A 77 13.29 5.41 -5.72
C SER A 77 11.92 4.83 -6.05
N TRP A 78 10.90 5.71 -6.16
CA TRP A 78 9.50 5.29 -6.40
C TRP A 78 9.36 4.45 -7.67
N GLY A 79 9.95 4.90 -8.79
CA GLY A 79 9.88 4.17 -10.06
C GLY A 79 10.42 2.75 -9.97
N MET A 80 11.60 2.55 -9.37
CA MET A 80 12.17 1.22 -9.18
C MET A 80 11.27 0.31 -8.34
N PHE A 81 10.75 0.82 -7.22
CA PHE A 81 9.88 0.03 -6.35
C PHE A 81 8.53 -0.25 -7.01
N HIS A 82 8.02 0.68 -7.82
CA HIS A 82 6.80 0.54 -8.60
C HIS A 82 6.91 -0.59 -9.64
N GLU A 83 7.97 -0.59 -10.45
CA GLU A 83 8.16 -1.66 -11.44
C GLU A 83 8.41 -3.01 -10.80
N LEU A 84 9.12 -3.03 -9.67
CA LEU A 84 9.27 -4.26 -8.91
C LEU A 84 7.93 -4.70 -8.31
N GLY A 85 7.11 -3.77 -7.84
CA GLY A 85 5.74 -4.02 -7.39
C GLY A 85 4.90 -4.74 -8.43
N HIS A 86 5.00 -4.36 -9.71
CA HIS A 86 4.33 -5.07 -10.80
C HIS A 86 4.74 -6.54 -10.90
N ASN A 87 6.02 -6.89 -10.68
CA ASN A 87 6.48 -8.28 -10.67
C ASN A 87 5.86 -9.14 -9.54
N PHE A 88 5.32 -8.50 -8.49
CA PHE A 88 4.70 -9.17 -7.33
C PHE A 88 3.18 -9.02 -7.25
N GLN A 89 2.56 -8.38 -8.24
CA GLN A 89 1.10 -8.34 -8.35
C GLN A 89 0.52 -9.72 -8.64
N ASP A 90 -0.74 -9.90 -8.26
CA ASP A 90 -1.48 -11.12 -8.56
C ASP A 90 -2.89 -10.76 -9.03
N TYR A 91 -3.33 -11.45 -10.07
CA TYR A 91 -4.65 -11.27 -10.65
C TYR A 91 -5.79 -11.47 -9.64
N ALA A 92 -5.62 -12.24 -8.56
CA ALA A 92 -6.67 -12.45 -7.56
C ALA A 92 -7.06 -11.18 -6.79
N TRP A 93 -6.19 -10.18 -6.71
CA TRP A 93 -6.50 -8.89 -6.08
C TRP A 93 -6.19 -7.68 -6.97
N THR A 94 -5.79 -7.90 -8.23
CA THR A 94 -5.61 -6.86 -9.24
C THR A 94 -6.64 -7.02 -10.34
N TRP A 95 -7.34 -5.94 -10.68
CA TRP A 95 -8.36 -5.89 -11.73
C TRP A 95 -8.21 -4.63 -12.60
N ASP A 96 -9.02 -4.53 -13.63
CA ASP A 96 -8.97 -3.42 -14.58
C ASP A 96 -9.14 -2.08 -13.84
N GLY A 97 -8.27 -1.11 -14.14
CA GLY A 97 -8.18 0.15 -13.41
C GLY A 97 -7.36 0.11 -12.10
N THR A 98 -6.85 -1.05 -11.68
CA THR A 98 -6.00 -1.16 -10.46
C THR A 98 -4.62 -1.76 -10.69
N ILE A 99 -4.23 -1.96 -11.95
CA ILE A 99 -2.88 -2.41 -12.32
C ILE A 99 -1.83 -1.41 -11.83
N GLU A 100 -2.04 -0.11 -12.04
CA GLU A 100 -1.14 0.95 -11.55
C GLU A 100 -1.32 1.30 -10.06
N VAL A 101 -2.23 0.61 -9.37
CA VAL A 101 -2.59 0.91 -7.97
C VAL A 101 -2.05 -0.17 -7.05
N THR A 102 -2.35 -1.43 -7.35
CA THR A 102 -1.99 -2.55 -6.48
C THR A 102 -0.50 -2.85 -6.48
N CYS A 103 0.25 -2.51 -7.55
CA CYS A 103 1.72 -2.52 -7.54
C CYS A 103 2.26 -1.52 -6.51
N ASN A 104 1.62 -0.36 -6.38
CA ASN A 104 2.03 0.69 -5.47
C ASN A 104 1.80 0.35 -3.99
N VAL A 105 0.98 -0.66 -3.65
CA VAL A 105 0.95 -1.19 -2.28
C VAL A 105 2.31 -1.77 -1.87
N PHE A 106 3.00 -2.42 -2.81
CA PHE A 106 4.37 -2.90 -2.60
C PHE A 106 5.38 -1.76 -2.57
N THR A 107 5.23 -0.76 -3.45
CA THR A 107 6.02 0.47 -3.44
C THR A 107 5.99 1.14 -2.07
N LEU A 108 4.80 1.35 -1.53
CA LEU A 108 4.61 1.97 -0.21
C LEU A 108 5.23 1.14 0.91
N HIS A 109 5.12 -0.18 0.86
CA HIS A 109 5.78 -1.06 1.84
C HIS A 109 7.30 -0.98 1.74
N ALA A 110 7.85 -0.98 0.52
CA ALA A 110 9.28 -0.83 0.30
C ALA A 110 9.79 0.54 0.77
N MET A 111 9.07 1.62 0.50
CA MET A 111 9.37 2.96 1.03
C MET A 111 9.42 2.96 2.57
N TYR A 112 8.46 2.29 3.21
CA TYR A 112 8.44 2.15 4.66
C TYR A 112 9.63 1.37 5.20
N VAL A 113 9.93 0.19 4.63
CA VAL A 113 10.97 -0.71 5.15
C VAL A 113 12.39 -0.26 4.79
N ILE A 114 12.58 0.25 3.58
CA ILE A 114 13.90 0.57 3.03
C ILE A 114 14.28 2.03 3.30
N CYS A 115 13.34 2.95 3.10
CA CYS A 115 13.58 4.39 3.19
C CYS A 115 13.11 4.98 4.53
N ASN A 116 12.42 4.21 5.37
CA ASN A 116 11.83 4.67 6.63
C ASN A 116 10.84 5.84 6.42
N ILE A 117 10.12 5.84 5.29
CA ILE A 117 9.09 6.83 4.95
C ILE A 117 7.73 6.19 5.20
N ARG A 118 6.91 6.78 6.09
CA ARG A 118 5.54 6.32 6.27
C ARG A 118 4.73 6.66 5.01
N PRO A 119 3.84 5.77 4.53
CA PRO A 119 3.03 5.99 3.32
C PRO A 119 2.42 7.39 3.25
N TRP A 120 1.68 7.76 4.30
CA TRP A 120 0.95 9.03 4.38
C TRP A 120 1.84 10.29 4.43
N ASP A 121 3.12 10.15 4.76
CA ASP A 121 4.06 11.29 4.81
C ASP A 121 4.76 11.52 3.46
N HIS A 122 4.60 10.61 2.51
CA HIS A 122 5.32 10.71 1.24
C HIS A 122 4.75 11.86 0.38
N LEU A 123 5.63 12.70 -0.16
CA LEU A 123 5.23 13.93 -0.87
C LEU A 123 4.24 13.68 -2.02
N TRP A 124 4.47 12.62 -2.81
CA TRP A 124 3.58 12.24 -3.92
C TRP A 124 2.14 11.94 -3.47
N VAL A 125 1.97 11.45 -2.24
CA VAL A 125 0.66 11.16 -1.64
C VAL A 125 -0.05 12.46 -1.28
N GLY A 126 0.69 13.40 -0.67
CA GLY A 126 0.19 14.73 -0.37
C GLY A 126 -0.29 15.48 -1.61
N ASP A 127 0.38 15.29 -2.75
CA ASP A 127 -0.02 15.86 -4.04
C ASP A 127 -1.39 15.35 -4.53
N GLN A 128 -1.90 14.23 -3.99
CA GLN A 128 -3.21 13.67 -4.36
C GLN A 128 -4.37 14.24 -3.52
N PHE A 129 -4.09 14.99 -2.44
CA PHE A 129 -5.12 15.33 -1.45
C PHE A 129 -6.19 16.29 -1.97
N GLU A 130 -5.82 17.27 -2.79
CA GLU A 130 -6.80 18.20 -3.37
C GLU A 130 -7.75 17.48 -4.33
N ASP A 131 -7.20 16.65 -5.22
CA ASP A 131 -7.96 15.86 -6.19
C ASP A 131 -8.83 14.82 -5.49
N ALA A 132 -8.31 14.14 -4.47
CA ALA A 132 -9.08 13.19 -3.66
C ALA A 132 -10.23 13.88 -2.92
N SER A 133 -9.98 15.08 -2.37
CA SER A 133 -11.02 15.88 -1.72
C SER A 133 -12.13 16.27 -2.69
N THR A 134 -11.78 16.69 -3.90
CA THR A 134 -12.74 17.01 -4.96
C THR A 134 -13.53 15.76 -5.37
N TYR A 135 -12.83 14.66 -5.67
CA TYR A 135 -13.44 13.36 -6.01
C TYR A 135 -14.48 12.89 -4.98
N LEU A 136 -14.13 12.93 -3.70
CA LEU A 136 -15.01 12.49 -2.62
C LEU A 136 -16.24 13.41 -2.50
N ARG A 137 -16.07 14.73 -2.67
CA ARG A 137 -17.17 15.71 -2.63
C ARG A 137 -18.10 15.60 -3.84
N GLU A 138 -17.59 15.22 -5.00
CA GLU A 138 -18.35 15.05 -6.25
C GLU A 138 -19.04 13.69 -6.40
N GLY A 139 -19.06 12.90 -5.32
CA GLY A 139 -19.87 11.68 -5.23
C GLY A 139 -19.07 10.39 -5.26
N ALA A 140 -17.74 10.46 -5.41
CA ALA A 140 -16.84 9.32 -5.44
C ALA A 140 -17.28 8.27 -6.48
N LYS A 141 -17.30 8.64 -7.77
CA LYS A 141 -17.68 7.73 -8.85
C LYS A 141 -16.59 6.69 -9.09
N TYR A 142 -16.94 5.42 -9.04
CA TYR A 142 -15.97 4.33 -9.16
C TYR A 142 -15.14 4.37 -10.46
N ASP A 143 -15.74 4.74 -11.59
CA ASP A 143 -14.99 4.86 -12.86
C ASP A 143 -13.88 5.92 -12.76
N THR A 144 -14.17 7.08 -12.15
CA THR A 144 -13.16 8.12 -11.90
C THR A 144 -12.06 7.63 -10.96
N TRP A 145 -12.39 6.78 -9.99
CA TRP A 145 -11.41 6.15 -9.11
C TRP A 145 -10.50 5.18 -9.89
N CYS A 146 -11.06 4.34 -10.76
CA CYS A 146 -10.31 3.44 -11.64
C CYS A 146 -9.39 4.20 -12.61
N ASP A 147 -9.80 5.38 -13.07
CA ASP A 147 -9.01 6.23 -13.98
C ASP A 147 -7.94 7.08 -13.26
N SER A 148 -7.93 7.07 -11.92
CA SER A 148 -7.07 7.96 -11.11
C SER A 148 -6.21 7.15 -10.11
N PRO A 149 -5.08 6.55 -10.53
CA PRO A 149 -4.27 5.70 -9.67
C PRO A 149 -3.81 6.34 -8.36
N GLY A 150 -3.54 7.65 -8.37
CA GLY A 150 -3.17 8.42 -7.18
C GLY A 150 -4.29 8.48 -6.14
N ILE A 151 -5.51 8.87 -6.55
CA ILE A 151 -6.70 8.83 -5.69
C ILE A 151 -6.99 7.40 -5.25
N ALA A 152 -6.83 6.45 -6.16
CA ALA A 152 -7.10 5.04 -5.89
C ALA A 152 -6.17 4.45 -4.84
N LEU A 153 -4.91 4.87 -4.80
CA LEU A 153 -3.94 4.39 -3.82
C LEU A 153 -4.28 4.83 -2.38
N LEU A 154 -4.93 5.99 -2.20
CA LEU A 154 -5.19 6.55 -0.87
C LEU A 154 -6.01 5.65 0.06
N VAL A 155 -6.95 4.85 -0.47
CA VAL A 155 -7.68 3.88 0.37
C VAL A 155 -6.73 2.80 0.89
N TYR A 156 -5.75 2.38 0.11
CA TYR A 156 -4.76 1.39 0.53
C TYR A 156 -3.81 1.98 1.58
N GLU A 157 -3.41 3.23 1.42
CA GLU A 157 -2.60 3.95 2.40
C GLU A 157 -3.30 4.14 3.73
N GLN A 158 -4.58 4.54 3.69
CA GLN A 158 -5.43 4.67 4.86
C GLN A 158 -5.49 3.34 5.63
N LEU A 159 -5.71 2.22 4.94
CA LEU A 159 -5.70 0.89 5.57
C LEU A 159 -4.31 0.53 6.14
N ALA A 160 -3.22 0.96 5.52
CA ALA A 160 -1.87 0.73 6.02
C ALA A 160 -1.59 1.56 7.29
N GLY A 161 -2.06 2.81 7.32
CA GLY A 161 -1.98 3.68 8.48
C GLY A 161 -2.81 3.18 9.67
N ASP A 162 -4.04 2.73 9.40
CA ASP A 162 -4.99 2.31 10.44
C ASP A 162 -4.68 0.93 11.02
N PHE A 163 -4.22 -0.01 10.19
CA PHE A 163 -4.08 -1.43 10.55
C PHE A 163 -2.66 -1.98 10.45
N GLY A 164 -1.73 -1.22 9.87
CA GLY A 164 -0.33 -1.59 9.75
C GLY A 164 -0.04 -2.67 8.69
N TRP A 165 1.24 -2.84 8.37
CA TRP A 165 1.69 -3.79 7.35
C TRP A 165 1.49 -5.26 7.73
N THR A 166 1.39 -5.59 9.02
CA THR A 166 1.05 -6.95 9.46
C THR A 166 -0.34 -7.38 8.99
N ALA A 167 -1.30 -6.45 8.89
CA ALA A 167 -2.61 -6.72 8.33
C ALA A 167 -2.50 -7.04 6.83
N TYR A 168 -1.79 -6.21 6.05
CA TYR A 168 -1.52 -6.46 4.63
C TYR A 168 -0.86 -7.81 4.38
N LYS A 169 0.20 -8.13 5.13
CA LYS A 169 0.87 -9.44 5.07
C LYS A 169 -0.12 -10.57 5.28
N SER A 170 -1.01 -10.44 6.27
CA SER A 170 -2.02 -11.45 6.57
C SER A 170 -3.06 -11.59 5.45
N VAL A 171 -3.45 -10.46 4.82
CA VAL A 171 -4.36 -10.44 3.67
C VAL A 171 -3.75 -11.16 2.47
N PHE A 172 -2.57 -10.75 2.01
CA PHE A 172 -1.93 -11.38 0.84
C PHE A 172 -1.64 -12.87 1.08
N ARG A 173 -1.16 -13.24 2.27
CA ARG A 173 -0.95 -14.64 2.63
C ARG A 173 -2.25 -15.45 2.73
N THR A 174 -3.40 -14.80 2.92
CA THR A 174 -4.70 -15.47 2.82
C THR A 174 -5.01 -15.82 1.37
N TYR A 175 -4.76 -14.91 0.42
CA TYR A 175 -4.89 -15.19 -1.01
C TYR A 175 -3.97 -16.32 -1.49
N ASN A 176 -2.72 -16.38 -1.00
CA ASN A 176 -1.78 -17.45 -1.34
C ASN A 176 -2.24 -18.84 -0.89
N LYS A 177 -3.17 -18.92 0.08
CA LYS A 177 -3.76 -20.17 0.57
C LYS A 177 -5.07 -20.52 -0.10
N LEU A 178 -5.62 -19.66 -0.96
CA LEU A 178 -6.86 -19.96 -1.68
C LEU A 178 -6.59 -21.03 -2.73
N PRO A 179 -7.38 -22.13 -2.74
CA PRO A 179 -7.39 -23.07 -3.85
C PRO A 179 -7.70 -22.36 -5.17
N GLU A 180 -7.15 -22.85 -6.28
CA GLU A 180 -7.30 -22.23 -7.61
C GLU A 180 -8.78 -22.01 -7.99
N ASP A 181 -9.65 -22.97 -7.71
CA ASP A 181 -11.09 -22.90 -7.98
C ASP A 181 -11.85 -21.88 -7.10
N LYS A 182 -11.20 -21.37 -6.05
CA LYS A 182 -11.72 -20.33 -5.14
C LYS A 182 -11.13 -18.96 -5.39
N ARG A 183 -10.15 -18.84 -6.30
CA ARG A 183 -9.58 -17.54 -6.66
C ARG A 183 -10.61 -16.72 -7.43
N PRO A 184 -10.77 -15.42 -7.10
CA PRO A 184 -11.74 -14.57 -7.78
C PRO A 184 -11.29 -14.27 -9.22
N SER A 185 -12.17 -14.56 -10.18
CA SER A 185 -11.89 -14.36 -11.61
C SER A 185 -12.62 -13.16 -12.24
N THR A 186 -13.62 -12.59 -11.58
CA THR A 186 -14.34 -11.40 -12.06
C THR A 186 -14.06 -10.21 -11.15
N GLN A 187 -14.05 -8.99 -11.71
CA GLN A 187 -13.83 -7.76 -10.95
C GLN A 187 -14.72 -7.68 -9.70
N GLN A 188 -16.02 -7.85 -9.85
CA GLN A 188 -16.95 -7.82 -8.72
C GLN A 188 -16.64 -8.85 -7.62
N LYS A 189 -16.14 -10.04 -7.99
CA LYS A 189 -15.70 -11.03 -7.00
C LYS A 189 -14.41 -10.58 -6.30
N LYS A 190 -13.46 -9.98 -7.04
CA LYS A 190 -12.21 -9.45 -6.50
C LYS A 190 -12.47 -8.31 -5.51
N ASP A 191 -13.31 -7.35 -5.89
CA ASP A 191 -13.73 -6.24 -5.00
C ASP A 191 -14.30 -6.77 -3.69
N ASN A 192 -15.30 -7.66 -3.77
CA ASN A 192 -15.97 -8.19 -2.59
C ASN A 192 -15.03 -9.04 -1.71
N ILE A 193 -14.24 -9.94 -2.33
CA ILE A 193 -13.31 -10.81 -1.59
C ILE A 193 -12.18 -10.00 -0.94
N TRP A 194 -11.72 -8.91 -1.57
CA TRP A 194 -10.76 -7.99 -0.96
C TRP A 194 -11.30 -7.43 0.35
N ILE A 195 -12.49 -6.85 0.32
CA ILE A 195 -13.12 -6.23 1.49
C ILE A 195 -13.41 -7.29 2.56
N GLN A 196 -13.93 -8.46 2.17
CA GLN A 196 -14.24 -9.57 3.07
C GLN A 196 -12.97 -10.11 3.76
N THR A 197 -11.91 -10.31 2.99
CA THR A 197 -10.63 -10.82 3.49
C THR A 197 -10.00 -9.81 4.44
N PHE A 198 -9.90 -8.54 4.04
CA PHE A 198 -9.30 -7.49 4.86
C PHE A 198 -10.09 -7.30 6.16
N SER A 199 -11.42 -7.17 6.06
CA SER A 199 -12.32 -7.07 7.23
C SER A 199 -12.18 -8.26 8.19
N SER A 200 -12.02 -9.47 7.65
CA SER A 200 -11.82 -10.69 8.43
C SER A 200 -10.46 -10.73 9.12
N VAL A 201 -9.42 -10.17 8.51
CA VAL A 201 -8.08 -10.03 9.11
C VAL A 201 -8.11 -9.02 10.25
N VAL A 202 -8.68 -7.84 10.04
CA VAL A 202 -8.67 -6.75 11.05
C VAL A 202 -9.81 -6.83 12.06
N LYS A 203 -10.75 -7.77 11.87
CA LYS A 203 -11.95 -7.96 12.70
C LYS A 203 -12.80 -6.69 12.80
N LYS A 204 -12.94 -5.98 11.68
CA LYS A 204 -13.79 -4.79 11.52
C LYS A 204 -14.61 -4.91 10.26
N ASN A 205 -15.83 -4.39 10.25
CA ASN A 205 -16.60 -4.27 9.03
C ASN A 205 -16.17 -3.00 8.29
N LEU A 206 -15.39 -3.18 7.21
CA LEU A 206 -14.84 -2.11 6.39
C LEU A 206 -15.79 -1.64 5.28
N SER A 207 -17.03 -2.14 5.21
CA SER A 207 -17.95 -1.77 4.12
C SER A 207 -18.14 -0.26 3.99
N ARG A 208 -18.13 0.47 5.12
CA ARG A 208 -18.27 1.93 5.16
C ARG A 208 -17.05 2.66 4.60
N VAL A 209 -15.85 2.12 4.77
CA VAL A 209 -14.61 2.67 4.20
C VAL A 209 -14.69 2.60 2.68
N PHE A 210 -14.98 1.42 2.15
CA PHE A 210 -15.03 1.22 0.71
C PHE A 210 -16.25 1.91 0.05
N GLU A 211 -17.38 2.00 0.74
CA GLU A 211 -18.51 2.84 0.30
C GLU A 211 -18.15 4.33 0.30
N PHE A 212 -17.37 4.79 1.29
CA PHE A 212 -16.86 6.16 1.34
C PHE A 212 -15.97 6.46 0.14
N TRP A 213 -15.12 5.51 -0.27
CA TRP A 213 -14.30 5.62 -1.48
C TRP A 213 -15.03 5.29 -2.80
N GLY A 214 -16.31 4.93 -2.75
CA GLY A 214 -17.15 4.76 -3.94
C GLY A 214 -17.17 3.36 -4.55
N TRP A 215 -16.66 2.34 -3.85
CA TRP A 215 -16.58 0.98 -4.39
C TRP A 215 -17.97 0.33 -4.54
N PRO A 216 -18.19 -0.47 -5.61
CA PRO A 216 -19.45 -1.13 -5.90
C PRO A 216 -19.62 -2.44 -5.11
N ILE A 217 -19.72 -2.35 -3.79
CA ILE A 217 -19.83 -3.51 -2.90
C ILE A 217 -21.21 -4.14 -3.02
N GLN A 218 -21.25 -5.47 -3.17
CA GLN A 218 -22.51 -6.20 -3.22
C GLN A 218 -23.14 -6.36 -1.83
N GLN A 219 -24.47 -6.31 -1.79
CA GLN A 219 -25.24 -6.37 -0.53
C GLN A 219 -24.92 -7.63 0.29
N TYR A 220 -24.77 -8.79 -0.37
CA TYR A 220 -24.42 -10.04 0.31
C TYR A 220 -23.06 -9.96 1.03
N ALA A 221 -22.09 -9.23 0.45
CA ALA A 221 -20.77 -9.05 1.04
C ALA A 221 -20.84 -8.15 2.27
N ILE A 222 -21.66 -7.09 2.21
CA ILE A 222 -21.92 -6.21 3.37
C ILE A 222 -22.56 -7.01 4.51
N GLU A 223 -23.54 -7.85 4.21
CA GLU A 223 -24.25 -8.66 5.21
C GLU A 223 -23.33 -9.64 5.93
N GLU A 224 -22.42 -10.29 5.20
CA GLU A 224 -21.44 -11.19 5.83
C GLU A 224 -20.54 -10.47 6.84
N LEU A 225 -20.30 -9.18 6.62
CA LEU A 225 -19.45 -8.37 7.49
C LEU A 225 -20.15 -7.85 8.73
N ASN A 226 -21.48 -7.95 8.84
CA ASN A 226 -22.24 -7.48 10.02
C ASN A 226 -21.86 -8.21 11.33
N LYS A 227 -21.16 -9.35 11.24
CA LYS A 227 -20.55 -10.04 12.39
C LYS A 227 -19.40 -9.25 13.05
N PHE A 228 -18.81 -8.29 12.33
CA PHE A 228 -17.70 -7.47 12.84
C PHE A 228 -18.18 -6.07 13.25
N PRO A 229 -17.55 -5.45 14.27
CA PRO A 229 -17.81 -4.07 14.62
C PRO A 229 -17.58 -3.16 13.41
N PRO A 230 -18.50 -2.24 13.11
CA PRO A 230 -18.35 -1.38 11.96
C PRO A 230 -17.24 -0.36 12.14
N TYR A 231 -16.60 0.01 11.03
CA TYR A 231 -15.46 0.90 11.02
C TYR A 231 -15.55 1.90 9.85
N LEU A 232 -15.31 3.16 10.18
CA LEU A 232 -15.01 4.25 9.26
C LEU A 232 -13.92 5.06 9.98
N PRO A 233 -12.80 5.39 9.33
CA PRO A 233 -11.72 6.13 9.98
C PRO A 233 -12.19 7.52 10.42
N ALA A 234 -11.49 8.09 11.39
CA ALA A 234 -11.68 9.44 11.87
C ALA A 234 -10.43 10.28 11.55
N ASP A 235 -10.10 10.31 10.27
CA ASP A 235 -8.91 10.97 9.71
C ASP A 235 -9.29 12.15 8.80
N VAL A 236 -8.28 12.79 8.20
CA VAL A 236 -8.46 13.96 7.32
C VAL A 236 -9.43 13.70 6.15
N THR A 237 -9.51 12.47 5.64
CA THR A 237 -10.41 12.16 4.52
C THR A 237 -11.87 12.29 4.92
N THR A 238 -12.20 11.82 6.13
CA THR A 238 -13.57 11.80 6.66
C THR A 238 -13.92 13.04 7.47
N SER A 239 -12.94 13.70 8.09
CA SER A 239 -13.16 14.89 8.92
C SER A 239 -13.10 16.21 8.13
N GLU A 240 -12.27 16.26 7.08
CA GLU A 240 -11.97 17.48 6.34
C GLU A 240 -12.31 17.36 4.85
N PHE A 241 -11.79 16.35 4.14
CA PHE A 241 -11.97 16.26 2.68
C PHE A 241 -13.44 16.12 2.29
N ALA A 242 -14.19 15.23 2.95
CA ALA A 242 -15.60 15.01 2.64
C ALA A 242 -16.46 14.68 3.87
N LYS A 243 -16.48 15.57 4.87
CA LYS A 243 -17.26 15.43 6.11
C LYS A 243 -18.74 15.13 5.90
N ASP A 244 -19.38 15.81 4.94
CA ASP A 244 -20.79 15.62 4.64
C ASP A 244 -21.06 14.21 4.09
N ARG A 245 -20.13 13.66 3.29
CA ARG A 245 -20.21 12.29 2.78
C ARG A 245 -20.06 11.28 3.91
N ALA A 246 -19.06 11.44 4.78
CA ALA A 246 -18.87 10.59 5.95
C ALA A 246 -20.13 10.57 6.84
N THR A 247 -20.72 11.75 7.09
CA THR A 247 -21.96 11.89 7.87
C THR A 247 -23.14 11.15 7.22
N LYS A 248 -23.32 11.29 5.90
CA LYS A 248 -24.38 10.58 5.15
C LYS A 248 -24.24 9.06 5.26
N ILE A 249 -23.02 8.55 5.11
CA ILE A 249 -22.74 7.11 5.24
C ILE A 249 -23.04 6.63 6.67
N LEU A 250 -22.55 7.32 7.70
CA LEU A 250 -22.83 6.93 9.09
C LEU A 250 -24.33 6.88 9.38
N LYS A 251 -25.11 7.83 8.86
CA LYS A 251 -26.56 7.89 9.04
C LYS A 251 -27.27 6.73 8.33
N LYS A 252 -26.91 6.42 7.08
CA LYS A 252 -27.42 5.26 6.31
C LYS A 252 -27.33 3.95 7.09
N TYR A 253 -26.20 3.71 7.78
CA TYR A 253 -26.03 2.48 8.56
C TYR A 253 -26.68 2.52 9.95
N GLN A 254 -26.92 3.70 10.52
CA GLN A 254 -27.71 3.83 11.76
C GLN A 254 -29.18 3.48 11.51
N ASP A 255 -29.76 3.96 10.41
CA ASP A 255 -31.14 3.67 10.05
C ASP A 255 -31.34 2.16 9.79
N ASN A 256 -30.37 1.50 9.16
CA ASN A 256 -30.40 0.05 8.91
C ASN A 256 -30.14 -0.84 10.13
N SER A 257 -29.58 -0.31 11.23
CA SER A 257 -29.31 -1.07 12.47
C SER A 257 -30.40 -0.93 13.53
N SER A 258 -31.47 -0.18 13.23
CA SER A 258 -32.65 -0.07 14.09
C SER A 258 -33.45 -1.38 14.27
N GLY A 259 -33.07 -2.48 13.59
CA GLY A 259 -33.57 -3.84 13.82
C GLY A 259 -32.74 -4.73 14.76
N ALA A 260 -31.53 -4.34 15.18
CA ALA A 260 -30.71 -5.13 16.10
C ALA A 260 -29.70 -4.24 16.85
N ARG A 261 -29.95 -3.99 18.14
CA ARG A 261 -29.08 -3.17 19.00
C ARG A 261 -28.20 -4.05 19.89
N PRO A 262 -26.88 -3.88 19.84
CA PRO A 262 -26.06 -4.00 21.04
C PRO A 262 -25.50 -2.63 21.44
N THR A 263 -25.54 -2.37 22.75
CA THR A 263 -25.07 -1.16 23.41
C THR A 263 -23.57 -0.93 23.18
N GLN A 264 -23.21 0.17 22.52
CA GLN A 264 -21.83 0.67 22.49
C GLN A 264 -21.58 1.49 23.77
N LYS A 265 -20.62 1.07 24.59
CA LYS A 265 -19.98 1.92 25.60
C LYS A 265 -19.06 2.89 24.85
N PRO A 266 -18.99 4.18 25.21
CA PRO A 266 -18.09 5.12 24.54
C PRO A 266 -16.64 4.64 24.65
N PRO A 267 -15.83 4.79 23.59
CA PRO A 267 -14.40 4.47 23.67
C PRO A 267 -13.75 5.37 24.72
N GLN A 268 -12.90 4.76 25.56
CA GLN A 268 -11.99 5.50 26.42
C GLN A 268 -11.10 6.38 25.54
N LYS A 269 -11.03 7.67 25.91
CA LYS A 269 -10.10 8.62 25.35
C LYS A 269 -8.69 8.21 25.77
N ASP A 270 -8.02 7.40 24.98
CA ASP A 270 -6.57 7.29 25.01
C ASP A 270 -6.06 7.30 23.56
N ASN A 271 -5.15 8.24 23.32
CA ASN A 271 -4.36 8.50 22.11
C ASN A 271 -5.08 9.18 20.92
N ALA A 272 -5.28 10.48 21.08
CA ALA A 272 -5.08 11.39 19.95
C ALA A 272 -3.64 11.21 19.44
N TYR A 273 -3.49 10.76 18.19
CA TYR A 273 -2.21 10.62 17.53
C TYR A 273 -1.61 12.02 17.29
N CYS A 274 -0.47 12.28 17.92
CA CYS A 274 0.33 13.48 17.76
C CYS A 274 1.64 13.09 17.03
N PRO A 275 2.13 13.86 16.05
CA PRO A 275 3.26 13.46 15.24
C PRO A 275 4.56 13.71 15.98
N SER A 276 5.14 12.68 16.58
CA SER A 276 6.59 12.49 16.74
C SER A 276 6.88 11.28 17.61
N THR A 277 7.98 10.60 17.30
CA THR A 277 8.61 9.54 18.08
C THR A 277 7.84 8.23 18.24
N VAL A 278 7.98 7.34 17.25
CA VAL A 278 8.18 5.92 17.53
C VAL A 278 9.42 5.51 16.75
N GLN A 279 10.53 5.30 17.45
CA GLN A 279 11.73 4.68 16.88
C GLN A 279 11.45 3.18 16.70
N ASN A 280 11.64 2.69 15.47
CA ASN A 280 11.55 1.26 15.15
C ASN A 280 12.76 0.51 15.73
N GLU A 281 12.65 0.00 16.95
CA GLU A 281 13.72 -0.80 17.61
C GLU A 281 13.83 -2.24 17.05
N GLU A 282 12.82 -2.77 16.37
CA GLU A 282 12.81 -4.18 15.93
C GLU A 282 13.67 -4.49 14.68
N TYR A 283 14.08 -3.48 13.90
CA TYR A 283 14.95 -3.71 12.72
C TYR A 283 16.45 -3.66 13.06
N ASN A 284 16.85 -2.91 14.09
CA ASN A 284 18.26 -2.69 14.42
C ASN A 284 18.91 -3.85 15.20
N ALA A 285 18.13 -4.73 15.81
CA ALA A 285 18.66 -5.83 16.63
C ALA A 285 19.27 -6.99 15.83
N LYS A 286 19.09 -7.05 14.50
CA LYS A 286 19.54 -8.19 13.68
C LYS A 286 20.82 -7.97 12.86
N ASN A 287 21.40 -6.77 12.84
CA ASN A 287 22.56 -6.46 12.00
C ASN A 287 23.80 -5.93 12.75
N SER A 288 23.84 -5.93 14.09
CA SER A 288 25.04 -5.55 14.86
C SER A 288 25.87 -6.75 15.29
N SER A 289 26.46 -7.47 14.32
CA SER A 289 27.63 -8.32 14.60
C SER A 289 28.91 -7.58 14.20
N SER A 290 29.64 -7.17 15.23
CA SER A 290 30.95 -6.53 15.30
C SER A 290 31.93 -6.78 14.14
N CYS A 291 32.43 -5.70 13.55
CA CYS A 291 33.75 -5.64 12.93
C CYS A 291 34.51 -4.44 13.51
N SER A 292 35.33 -4.69 14.52
CA SER A 292 36.31 -3.72 15.02
C SER A 292 37.56 -3.79 14.15
N VAL A 293 37.80 -2.73 13.37
CA VAL A 293 39.11 -2.51 12.72
C VAL A 293 39.88 -1.52 13.59
N SER A 294 40.87 -2.03 14.30
CA SER A 294 41.88 -1.22 14.99
C SER A 294 42.92 -0.75 13.97
N TYR A 295 43.05 0.56 13.82
CA TYR A 295 44.24 1.18 13.22
C TYR A 295 45.34 1.25 14.29
N VAL A 296 46.53 0.73 13.97
CA VAL A 296 47.77 1.08 14.63
C VAL A 296 48.81 1.30 13.53
N ASP A 297 49.27 2.56 13.48
CA ASP A 297 50.38 3.21 12.74
C ASP A 297 50.54 3.01 11.23
#